data_AF-A0A7K2WDQ8-F1
#
_entry.id   AF-A0A7K2WDQ8-F1
#
_cell.length_a   1.000
_cell.length_b   1.000
_cell.length_c   1.000
_cell.angle_alpha   90.00
_cell.angle_beta   90.00
_cell.angle_gamma   90.00
#
_symmetry.space_group_name_H-M   'P 1'
#
loop_
_entity.id
_entity.type
_entity.pdbx_description
1 polymer ?
#
loop_
_entity_poly.entity_id
_entity_poly.type
_entity_poly.pdbx_seq_one_letter_code
_entity_poly.pdbx_strand_id
1 'polypeptide(L)'
;MSSRTTFIEPFRAPLPDRFDVSDVTSEGAAWLASAGTHPQGTLALWARRPTLPVVLPCGTAFDVVSAPAVFGRRMLDRLWDEGPGSGPVATHRGRMLLFTAPGTAGRLPPLLDREDRGAPA
;
A
#
# COMPACT_ATOMS: atom_id res chain seq x y z
N MET A 1 54.57 10.51 -29.07
CA MET A 1 54.41 10.03 -27.68
C MET A 1 53.47 10.99 -26.96
N SER A 2 52.53 10.47 -26.17
CA SER A 2 51.53 11.18 -25.35
C SER A 2 50.18 11.57 -26.00
N SER A 3 49.37 10.53 -26.17
CA SER A 3 47.94 10.35 -25.83
C SER A 3 46.99 11.55 -25.61
N ARG A 4 45.89 11.49 -26.37
CA ARG A 4 44.56 12.05 -26.08
C ARG A 4 43.96 11.42 -24.82
N THR A 5 43.21 12.21 -24.04
CA THR A 5 41.98 11.73 -23.37
C THR A 5 40.95 12.85 -23.32
N THR A 6 40.03 12.85 -24.28
CA THR A 6 38.73 13.48 -24.12
C THR A 6 38.00 12.71 -23.04
N PHE A 7 37.75 13.33 -21.88
CA PHE A 7 36.91 12.76 -20.86
C PHE A 7 35.46 12.83 -21.37
N ILE A 8 35.01 11.75 -22.01
CA ILE A 8 33.59 11.54 -22.27
C ILE A 8 32.96 11.23 -20.92
N GLU A 9 32.08 12.12 -20.45
CA GLU A 9 31.27 11.85 -19.28
C GLU A 9 30.60 10.48 -19.44
N PRO A 10 30.57 9.63 -18.39
CA PRO A 10 29.71 8.47 -18.43
C PRO A 10 28.28 9.00 -18.56
N PHE A 11 27.69 8.81 -19.73
CA PHE A 11 26.24 8.81 -19.91
C PHE A 11 25.71 7.80 -18.89
N ARG A 12 25.33 8.32 -17.72
CA ARG A 12 24.68 7.54 -16.69
C ARG A 12 23.35 7.15 -17.30
N ALA A 13 23.26 5.91 -17.78
CA ALA A 13 21.99 5.33 -18.15
C ALA A 13 20.99 5.63 -17.03
N PRO A 14 19.74 6.04 -17.34
CA PRO A 14 18.71 6.13 -16.32
C PRO A 14 18.69 4.79 -15.62
N LEU A 15 18.93 4.78 -14.30
CA LEU A 15 18.55 3.64 -13.48
C LEU A 15 17.09 3.34 -13.83
N PRO A 16 16.70 2.08 -14.09
CA PRO A 16 15.30 1.75 -14.31
C PRO A 16 14.51 2.39 -13.17
N ASP A 17 13.47 3.13 -13.57
CA ASP A 17 12.65 3.92 -12.68
C ASP A 17 12.34 3.07 -11.44
N ARG A 18 12.76 3.62 -10.31
CA ARG A 18 12.67 3.00 -8.99
C ARG A 18 11.22 2.57 -8.84
N PHE A 19 10.93 1.26 -8.94
CA PHE A 19 9.59 0.65 -8.98
C PHE A 19 8.50 1.66 -8.67
N ASP A 20 7.66 2.05 -9.63
CA ASP A 20 6.49 2.86 -9.30
C ASP A 20 5.74 2.12 -8.19
N VAL A 21 5.93 2.56 -6.94
CA VAL A 21 5.47 1.87 -5.73
C VAL A 21 3.94 1.82 -5.68
N SER A 22 3.31 2.53 -6.63
CA SER A 22 1.89 2.59 -6.86
C SER A 22 1.33 1.36 -7.57
N ASP A 23 2.16 0.60 -8.31
CA ASP A 23 1.70 -0.55 -9.08
C ASP A 23 1.69 -1.83 -8.24
N VAL A 24 0.55 -2.51 -8.28
CA VAL A 24 0.40 -3.81 -7.62
C VAL A 24 1.22 -4.86 -8.37
N THR A 25 2.11 -5.54 -7.67
CA THR A 25 2.84 -6.69 -8.25
C THR A 25 1.88 -7.84 -8.54
N SER A 26 2.24 -8.76 -9.43
CA SER A 26 1.41 -9.95 -9.70
C SER A 26 1.16 -10.78 -8.43
N GLU A 27 2.14 -10.87 -7.54
CA GLU A 27 2.01 -11.51 -6.23
C GLU A 27 1.04 -10.75 -5.32
N GLY A 28 1.15 -9.41 -5.27
CA GLY A 28 0.22 -8.56 -4.54
C GLY A 28 -1.21 -8.67 -5.06
N ALA A 29 -1.40 -8.73 -6.38
CA ALA A 29 -2.70 -8.92 -6.99
C ALA A 29 -3.29 -10.29 -6.66
N ALA A 30 -2.48 -11.35 -6.69
CA ALA A 30 -2.90 -12.70 -6.30
C ALA A 30 -3.29 -12.76 -4.82
N TRP A 31 -2.51 -12.12 -3.94
CA TRP A 31 -2.82 -11.99 -2.52
C TRP A 31 -4.12 -11.23 -2.28
N LEU A 32 -4.33 -10.08 -2.94
CA LEU A 32 -5.59 -9.34 -2.85
C LEU A 32 -6.79 -10.16 -3.35
N ALA A 33 -6.65 -10.85 -4.47
CA ALA A 33 -7.70 -11.69 -5.03
C ALA A 33 -8.04 -12.89 -4.14
N SER A 34 -7.08 -13.39 -3.35
CA SER A 34 -7.27 -14.51 -2.41
C SER A 34 -8.29 -14.22 -1.31
N ALA A 35 -8.62 -12.96 -1.06
CA ALA A 35 -9.63 -12.59 -0.08
C ALA A 35 -11.04 -13.10 -0.48
N GLY A 36 -11.33 -13.17 -1.78
CA GLY A 36 -12.62 -13.59 -2.31
C GLY A 36 -12.75 -15.10 -2.52
N THR A 37 -13.98 -15.57 -2.68
CA THR A 37 -14.28 -16.99 -2.95
C THR A 37 -13.88 -17.45 -4.36
N HIS A 38 -13.64 -16.51 -5.29
CA HIS A 38 -13.29 -16.80 -6.68
C HIS A 38 -12.06 -16.00 -7.16
N PRO A 39 -10.84 -16.28 -6.65
CA PRO A 39 -9.65 -15.46 -6.91
C PRO A 39 -9.31 -15.30 -8.39
N GLN A 40 -9.45 -16.37 -9.19
CA GLN A 40 -9.18 -16.33 -10.63
C GLN A 40 -10.16 -15.41 -11.38
N GLY A 41 -11.42 -15.39 -10.94
CA GLY A 41 -12.44 -14.48 -11.49
C GLY A 41 -12.11 -13.01 -11.18
N THR A 42 -11.65 -12.73 -9.96
CA THR A 42 -11.19 -11.40 -9.55
C THR A 42 -10.01 -10.92 -10.39
N LEU A 43 -8.98 -11.76 -10.56
CA LEU A 43 -7.82 -11.45 -11.40
C LEU A 43 -8.21 -11.21 -12.85
N ALA A 44 -9.09 -12.04 -13.41
CA ALA A 44 -9.59 -11.86 -14.77
C ALA A 44 -10.40 -10.55 -14.94
N LEU A 45 -11.10 -10.10 -13.89
CA LEU A 45 -11.80 -8.81 -13.89
C LEU A 45 -10.82 -7.64 -13.93
N TRP A 46 -9.78 -7.66 -13.09
CA TRP A 46 -8.72 -6.64 -13.08
C TRP A 46 -7.93 -6.62 -14.38
N ALA A 47 -7.55 -7.78 -14.93
CA ALA A 47 -6.83 -7.85 -16.20
C ALA A 47 -7.61 -7.18 -17.35
N ARG A 48 -8.95 -7.28 -17.34
CA ARG A 48 -9.81 -6.61 -18.34
C ARG A 48 -10.01 -5.13 -18.07
N ARG A 49 -9.85 -4.68 -16.82
CA ARG A 49 -10.12 -3.30 -16.38
C ARG A 49 -9.13 -2.87 -15.27
N PRO A 50 -7.86 -2.66 -15.62
CA PRO A 50 -6.79 -2.46 -14.63
C PRO A 50 -6.95 -1.17 -13.82
N THR A 51 -7.67 -0.18 -14.36
CA THR A 51 -7.90 1.12 -13.72
C THR A 51 -9.14 1.18 -12.84
N LEU A 52 -9.96 0.12 -12.81
CA LEU A 52 -11.18 0.11 -12.00
C LEU A 52 -10.93 -0.52 -10.62
N PRO A 53 -11.43 0.11 -9.54
CA PRO A 53 -11.38 -0.50 -8.23
C PRO A 53 -12.24 -1.77 -8.20
N VAL A 54 -11.80 -2.75 -7.41
CA VAL A 54 -12.58 -3.96 -7.08
C VAL A 54 -12.90 -3.95 -5.60
N VAL A 55 -14.09 -4.41 -5.25
CA VAL A 55 -14.48 -4.64 -3.86
C VAL A 55 -14.00 -6.02 -3.44
N LEU A 56 -13.24 -6.07 -2.35
CA LEU A 56 -12.71 -7.29 -1.76
C LEU A 56 -13.26 -7.43 -0.33
N PRO A 57 -13.61 -8.65 0.10
CA PRO A 57 -14.02 -8.86 1.48
C PRO A 57 -12.84 -8.65 2.43
N CYS A 58 -13.11 -8.01 3.58
CA CYS A 58 -12.18 -7.98 4.72
C CYS A 58 -12.45 -9.19 5.63
N GLY A 59 -11.50 -9.51 6.50
CA GLY A 59 -11.60 -10.57 7.49
C GLY A 59 -11.18 -11.96 7.01
N THR A 60 -10.81 -12.12 5.74
CA THR A 60 -10.35 -13.41 5.17
C THR A 60 -8.82 -13.44 5.07
N ALA A 61 -8.26 -12.82 4.03
CA ALA A 61 -6.81 -12.71 3.84
C ALA A 61 -6.20 -11.51 4.58
N PHE A 62 -6.99 -10.46 4.79
CA PHE A 62 -6.60 -9.22 5.45
C PHE A 62 -7.81 -8.49 6.03
N ASP A 63 -7.55 -7.53 6.91
CA ASP A 63 -8.43 -6.43 7.23
C ASP A 63 -7.87 -5.12 6.66
N VAL A 64 -8.68 -4.05 6.70
CA VAL A 64 -8.26 -2.71 6.28
C VAL A 64 -8.60 -1.67 7.34
N VAL A 65 -7.61 -0.88 7.73
CA VAL A 65 -7.80 0.36 8.48
C VAL A 65 -7.81 1.52 7.47
N SER A 66 -8.93 2.22 7.38
CA SER A 66 -9.06 3.40 6.51
C SER A 66 -8.87 4.68 7.32
N ALA A 67 -8.00 5.58 6.87
CA ALA A 67 -7.76 6.88 7.49
C ALA A 67 -7.72 8.03 6.48
N PRO A 68 -7.98 9.30 6.89
CA PRO A 68 -7.76 10.45 6.01
C PRO A 68 -6.31 10.46 5.52
N ALA A 69 -6.04 10.78 4.25
CA ALA A 69 -4.71 10.62 3.65
C ALA A 69 -3.56 11.22 4.47
N VAL A 70 -3.74 12.44 5.00
CA VAL A 70 -2.70 13.12 5.81
C VAL A 70 -2.46 12.40 7.14
N PHE A 71 -3.53 11.96 7.81
CA PHE A 71 -3.41 11.23 9.08
C PHE A 71 -2.84 9.83 8.86
N GLY A 72 -3.32 9.12 7.84
CA GLY A 72 -2.81 7.81 7.45
C GLY A 72 -1.33 7.84 7.10
N ARG A 73 -0.84 8.91 6.44
CA ARG A 73 0.59 9.08 6.18
C ARG A 73 1.40 9.18 7.47
N ARG A 74 0.93 9.92 8.47
CA ARG A 74 1.60 10.00 9.78
C ARG A 74 1.60 8.65 10.51
N MET A 75 0.50 7.90 10.42
CA MET A 75 0.44 6.53 10.95
C MET A 75 1.45 5.63 10.24
N LEU A 76 1.55 5.75 8.91
CA LEU A 76 2.49 5.00 8.09
C LEU A 76 3.94 5.28 8.46
N ASP A 77 4.29 6.56 8.61
CA ASP A 77 5.63 6.99 8.99
C ASP A 77 6.01 6.39 10.37
N ARG A 78 5.09 6.40 11.35
CA ARG A 78 5.33 5.77 12.67
C ARG A 78 5.53 4.25 12.60
N LEU A 79 4.68 3.54 11.84
CA LEU A 79 4.83 2.08 11.66
C LEU A 79 6.16 1.72 11.02
N TRP A 80 6.66 2.58 10.13
CA TRP A 80 7.95 2.41 9.49
C TRP A 80 9.12 2.66 10.44
N ASP A 81 9.01 3.66 11.32
CA ASP A 81 10.04 3.98 12.31
C ASP A 81 10.13 2.92 13.43
N GLU A 82 9.01 2.32 13.81
CA GLU A 82 8.90 1.38 14.94
C GLU A 82 9.18 -0.09 14.57
N GLY A 83 9.27 -0.45 13.28
CA GLY A 83 9.38 -1.85 12.86
C GLY A 83 9.96 -2.08 11.46
N PRO A 84 10.08 -3.34 11.01
CA PRO A 84 10.73 -3.70 9.74
C PRO A 84 9.94 -3.30 8.47
N GLY A 85 8.98 -2.38 8.57
CA GLY A 85 8.15 -1.89 7.48
C GLY A 85 6.66 -1.89 7.80
N SER A 86 5.89 -1.12 7.02
CA SER A 86 4.47 -0.83 7.28
C SER A 86 3.46 -1.82 6.69
N GLY A 87 3.94 -2.85 5.99
CA GLY A 87 3.08 -3.72 5.18
C GLY A 87 2.45 -3.01 3.97
N PRO A 88 1.53 -3.70 3.26
CA PRO A 88 0.89 -3.15 2.08
C PRO A 88 -0.03 -1.98 2.41
N VAL A 89 0.01 -0.95 1.56
CA VAL A 89 -0.84 0.24 1.66
C VAL A 89 -1.40 0.63 0.30
N ALA A 90 -2.59 1.22 0.30
CA ALA A 90 -3.20 1.76 -0.91
C ALA A 90 -3.82 3.14 -0.64
N THR A 91 -4.14 3.87 -1.70
CA THR A 91 -4.94 5.09 -1.62
C THR A 91 -6.22 4.96 -2.43
N HIS A 92 -7.33 5.45 -1.88
CA HIS A 92 -8.62 5.45 -2.56
C HIS A 92 -9.45 6.63 -2.07
N ARG A 93 -9.85 7.52 -2.99
CA ARG A 93 -10.73 8.67 -2.71
C ARG A 93 -10.28 9.52 -1.51
N GLY A 94 -9.00 9.91 -1.48
CA GLY A 94 -8.44 10.76 -0.41
C GLY A 94 -8.26 10.05 0.93
N ARG A 95 -8.36 8.72 0.95
CA ARG A 95 -8.11 7.86 2.11
C ARG A 95 -6.87 7.03 1.88
N MET A 96 -6.11 6.81 2.94
CA MET A 96 -5.09 5.77 2.98
C MET A 96 -5.69 4.51 3.58
N LEU A 97 -5.43 3.38 2.94
CA LEU A 97 -5.86 2.05 3.35
C LEU A 97 -4.63 1.29 3.81
N LEU A 98 -4.55 0.98 5.10
CA LEU A 98 -3.49 0.16 5.67
C LEU A 98 -4.03 -1.26 5.82
N PHE A 99 -3.36 -2.21 5.17
CA PHE A 99 -3.76 -3.61 5.24
C PHE A 99 -3.17 -4.24 6.49
N THR A 100 -4.02 -4.97 7.21
CA THR A 100 -3.68 -5.54 8.52
C THR A 100 -4.05 -7.02 8.56
N ALA A 101 -3.58 -7.71 9.61
CA ALA A 101 -4.04 -9.07 9.88
C ALA A 101 -5.57 -9.11 10.04
N PRO A 102 -6.24 -10.20 9.59
CA PRO A 102 -7.67 -10.38 9.80
C PRO A 102 -8.08 -10.23 11.28
N GLY A 103 -9.18 -9.52 11.53
CA GLY A 103 -9.70 -9.20 12.86
C GLY A 103 -9.14 -7.92 13.48
N THR A 104 -8.07 -7.32 12.94
CA THR A 104 -7.49 -6.07 13.47
C THR A 104 -8.49 -4.91 13.39
N ALA A 105 -9.21 -4.75 12.28
CA ALA A 105 -10.13 -3.62 12.12
C ALA A 105 -11.28 -3.66 13.12
N GLY A 106 -11.75 -4.85 13.50
CA GLY A 106 -12.79 -5.01 14.52
C GLY A 106 -12.33 -4.72 15.95
N ARG A 107 -11.02 -4.79 16.22
CA ARG A 107 -10.44 -4.54 17.55
C ARG A 107 -10.07 -3.07 17.80
N LEU A 108 -10.03 -2.26 16.74
CA LEU A 108 -9.64 -0.85 16.80
C LEU A 108 -10.73 0.10 17.36
N PRO A 109 -12.03 -0.01 17.00
CA PRO A 109 -13.04 0.92 17.49
C PRO A 109 -13.10 1.05 19.03
N PRO A 110 -13.02 -0.04 19.82
CA PRO A 110 -12.94 0.09 21.29
C PRO A 110 -11.69 0.80 21.81
N LEU A 111 -10.60 0.83 21.03
CA LEU A 111 -9.35 1.50 21.39
C LEU A 111 -9.40 3.00 21.05
N LEU A 112 -10.06 3.36 19.94
CA LEU A 112 -10.23 4.76 19.51
C LEU A 112 -11.35 5.49 20.28
N ASP A 113 -12.40 4.78 20.71
CA ASP A 113 -13.45 5.32 21.61
C ASP A 113 -12.89 5.79 22.97
N ARG A 114 -11.66 5.38 23.32
CA ARG A 114 -10.94 5.85 24.51
C ARG A 114 -10.21 7.18 24.27
N GLU A 115 -9.85 7.49 23.03
CA GLU A 115 -9.11 8.70 22.64
C GLU A 115 -10.06 9.88 22.35
N ASP A 116 -11.25 9.61 21.79
CA ASP A 116 -12.26 10.64 21.47
C ASP A 116 -12.92 11.30 22.70
N ARG A 117 -12.66 10.78 23.92
CA ARG A 117 -13.07 11.39 25.19
C ARG A 117 -12.00 12.26 25.86
N GLY A 118 -10.95 12.65 25.13
CA GLY A 118 -9.77 13.33 25.66
C GLY A 118 -9.62 14.82 25.35
N ALA A 119 -10.66 15.54 24.92
CA ALA A 119 -10.60 17.00 24.77
C ALA A 119 -11.72 17.67 25.57
N PRO A 120 -11.42 18.50 26.59
CA PRO A 120 -12.45 19.36 27.18
C PRO A 120 -12.90 20.40 26.15
N ALA A 121 -14.22 20.56 26.05
CA ALA A 121 -14.87 21.65 25.31
C ALA A 121 -14.57 23.02 25.95
#